data_AF-A0A6J4R8M8-F1
#
_entry.id   AF-A0A6J4R8M8-F1
#
_cell.length_a   1.000
_cell.length_b   1.000
_cell.length_c   1.000
_cell.angle_alpha   90.00
_cell.angle_beta   90.00
_cell.angle_gamma   90.00
#
_symmetry.space_group_name_H-M   'P 1'
#
loop_
_entity.id
_entity.type
_entity.pdbx_description
1 polymer ?
#
loop_
_entity_poly.entity_id
_entity_poly.type
_entity_poly.pdbx_seq_one_letter_code
_entity_poly.pdbx_strand_id
1 'polypeptide(L)'
;MGTHEGEVRSIIASTVGGVMTKDVGAITGDLEVATCPTKSEGLQVAVRYAGAYEWYTVEGGPIELGKAGGLTPLVPYEFHERIASHLTAPGRIVDGNEEPVSLRGFSL
;
A
#
# COMPACT_ATOMS: atom_id res chain seq x y z
N MET A 1 -9.13 -14.13 -11.16
CA MET A 1 -8.65 -12.73 -11.30
C MET A 1 -7.17 -12.82 -11.64
N GLY A 2 -6.78 -12.48 -12.87
CA GLY A 2 -5.39 -12.64 -13.33
C GLY A 2 -4.47 -11.66 -12.62
N THR A 3 -3.28 -12.10 -12.25
CA THR A 3 -2.17 -11.24 -11.84
C THR A 3 -2.00 -10.17 -12.91
N HIS A 4 -2.09 -8.90 -12.53
CA HIS A 4 -1.82 -7.82 -13.46
C HIS A 4 -0.33 -7.91 -13.83
N GLU A 5 0.02 -7.83 -15.12
CA GLU A 5 1.41 -7.86 -15.56
C GLU A 5 2.17 -6.72 -14.84
N GLY A 6 3.20 -7.07 -14.04
CA GLY A 6 3.94 -6.12 -13.20
C GLY A 6 3.40 -5.91 -11.78
N GLU A 7 2.41 -6.68 -11.32
CA GLU A 7 1.98 -6.70 -9.92
C GLU A 7 3.02 -7.37 -9.01
N VAL A 8 3.31 -6.74 -7.87
CA VAL A 8 4.19 -7.29 -6.82
C VAL A 8 3.41 -7.39 -5.52
N ARG A 9 3.62 -8.49 -4.79
CA ARG A 9 2.91 -8.76 -3.53
C ARG A 9 3.82 -9.25 -2.42
N SER A 10 3.43 -8.93 -1.19
CA SER A 10 4.04 -9.44 0.04
C SER A 10 2.98 -9.55 1.13
N ILE A 11 3.30 -10.31 2.18
CA ILE A 11 2.53 -10.33 3.43
C ILE A 11 3.26 -9.46 4.44
N ILE A 12 2.52 -8.58 5.10
CA ILE A 12 3.00 -7.76 6.21
C ILE A 12 2.15 -8.01 7.46
N ALA A 13 2.75 -7.82 8.63
CA ALA A 13 1.99 -7.62 9.86
C ALA A 13 1.76 -6.12 10.02
N SER A 14 0.50 -5.69 10.10
CA SER A 14 0.19 -4.28 10.35
C SER A 14 0.69 -3.85 11.73
N THR A 15 0.78 -2.53 11.92
CA THR A 15 0.92 -1.98 13.26
C THR A 15 -0.39 -2.08 14.06
N VAL A 16 -0.40 -1.62 15.32
CA VAL A 16 -1.60 -1.64 16.17
C VAL A 16 -2.65 -0.69 15.61
N GLY A 17 -2.21 0.46 15.09
CA GLY A 17 -3.08 1.42 14.40
C GLY A 17 -3.64 0.89 13.09
N GLY A 18 -2.91 0.00 12.41
CA GLY A 18 -3.33 -0.65 11.17
C GLY A 18 -3.06 0.17 9.91
N VAL A 19 -3.59 -0.29 8.78
CA VAL A 19 -3.48 0.38 7.48
C VAL A 19 -4.81 1.05 7.14
N MET A 20 -4.80 2.36 6.89
CA MET A 20 -5.97 3.12 6.48
C MET A 20 -6.34 2.83 5.02
N THR A 21 -7.58 2.42 4.81
CA THR A 21 -8.16 2.19 3.48
C THR A 21 -9.14 3.30 3.10
N LYS A 22 -9.43 3.45 1.81
CA LYS A 22 -10.39 4.46 1.34
C LYS A 22 -11.84 4.18 1.76
N ASP A 23 -12.21 2.90 1.86
CA ASP A 23 -13.63 2.51 1.90
C ASP A 23 -14.08 1.99 3.26
N VAL A 24 -13.20 1.31 4.01
CA VAL A 24 -13.59 0.58 5.24
C VAL A 24 -12.86 1.06 6.50
N GLY A 25 -12.08 2.13 6.41
CA GLY A 25 -11.26 2.63 7.51
C GLY A 25 -9.99 1.81 7.71
N ALA A 26 -9.51 1.73 8.95
CA ALA A 26 -8.30 1.00 9.29
C ALA A 26 -8.54 -0.51 9.36
N ILE A 27 -7.64 -1.30 8.78
CA ILE A 27 -7.59 -2.76 8.92
C ILE A 27 -6.28 -3.21 9.57
N THR A 28 -6.32 -4.28 10.37
CA THR A 28 -5.19 -4.73 11.20
C THR A 28 -4.90 -6.23 11.06
N GLY A 29 -3.73 -6.67 11.51
CA GLY A 29 -3.31 -8.08 11.49
C GLY A 29 -2.42 -8.41 10.29
N ASP A 30 -2.47 -9.66 9.83
CA ASP A 30 -1.70 -10.11 8.67
C ASP A 30 -2.41 -9.68 7.38
N LEU A 31 -1.74 -8.82 6.61
CA LEU A 31 -2.27 -8.23 5.39
C LEU A 31 -1.42 -8.65 4.19
N GLU A 32 -2.06 -9.01 3.10
CA GLU A 32 -1.39 -9.09 1.80
C GLU A 32 -1.46 -7.71 1.15
N VAL A 33 -0.31 -7.18 0.76
CA VAL A 33 -0.16 -5.91 0.05
C VAL A 33 0.07 -6.22 -1.42
N ALA A 34 -0.65 -5.55 -2.31
CA ALA A 34 -0.40 -5.58 -3.75
C ALA A 34 -0.04 -4.19 -4.25
N THR A 35 1.04 -4.11 -5.03
CA THR A 35 1.46 -2.91 -5.75
C THR A 35 1.36 -3.17 -7.25
N CYS A 36 0.52 -2.40 -7.94
CA CYS A 36 0.24 -2.57 -9.36
C CYS A 36 0.50 -1.27 -10.12
N PRO A 37 1.16 -1.32 -11.30
CA PRO A 37 1.23 -0.17 -12.18
C PRO A 37 -0.17 0.25 -12.64
N THR A 38 -0.43 1.55 -12.69
CA THR A 38 -1.64 2.12 -13.27
C THR A 38 -1.42 2.50 -14.73
N LYS A 39 -2.52 2.70 -15.47
CA LYS A 39 -2.46 3.20 -16.85
C LYS A 39 -1.97 4.65 -16.96
N SER A 40 -1.90 5.37 -15.85
CA SER A 40 -1.62 6.80 -15.79
C SER A 40 -0.24 7.09 -15.19
N GLU A 41 0.74 6.19 -15.36
CA GLU A 41 2.11 6.38 -14.83
C GLU A 41 2.17 6.49 -13.29
N GLY A 42 1.34 5.71 -12.58
CA GLY A 42 1.38 5.65 -11.11
C GLY A 42 1.40 4.22 -10.57
N LEU A 43 1.42 4.09 -9.24
CA LEU A 43 1.30 2.82 -8.53
C LEU A 43 0.02 2.79 -7.70
N GLN A 44 -0.86 1.84 -8.01
CA GLN A 44 -1.98 1.50 -7.15
C GLN A 44 -1.48 0.56 -6.05
N VAL A 45 -1.86 0.85 -4.81
CA VAL A 45 -1.60 -0.03 -3.67
C VAL A 45 -2.93 -0.48 -3.09
N ALA A 46 -3.09 -1.79 -2.91
CA ALA A 46 -4.24 -2.39 -2.29
C ALA A 46 -3.79 -3.36 -1.20
N VAL A 47 -4.65 -3.54 -0.20
CA VAL A 47 -4.44 -4.48 0.91
C VAL A 47 -5.66 -5.37 1.08
N ARG A 48 -5.41 -6.59 1.55
CA ARG A 48 -6.45 -7.48 2.05
C ARG A 48 -5.97 -8.21 3.27
N TYR A 49 -6.89 -8.75 4.07
CA TYR A 49 -6.51 -9.78 5.03
C TYR A 49 -5.87 -10.96 4.29
N ALA A 50 -4.78 -11.50 4.83
CA ALA A 50 -4.11 -12.64 4.23
C ALA A 50 -5.09 -13.81 4.02
N GLY A 51 -5.20 -14.28 2.78
CA GLY A 51 -6.14 -15.34 2.39
C GLY A 51 -7.59 -14.90 2.12
N ALA A 52 -7.93 -13.63 2.32
CA ALA A 52 -9.26 -13.11 1.98
C ALA A 52 -9.42 -12.88 0.47
N TYR A 53 -10.66 -12.74 0.01
CA TYR A 53 -10.95 -12.47 -1.41
C TYR A 53 -10.97 -10.97 -1.74
N GLU A 54 -11.43 -10.16 -0.81
CA GLU A 54 -11.69 -8.74 -1.02
C GLU A 54 -10.42 -7.91 -0.89
N TRP A 55 -10.21 -6.96 -1.81
CA TRP A 55 -9.09 -6.02 -1.78
C TRP A 55 -9.59 -4.60 -1.52
N TYR A 56 -8.88 -3.88 -0.65
CA TYR A 56 -9.18 -2.51 -0.29
C TYR A 56 -8.07 -1.58 -0.77
N THR A 57 -8.43 -0.46 -1.38
CA THR A 57 -7.43 0.53 -1.78
C THR A 57 -6.87 1.24 -0.54
N VAL A 58 -5.54 1.29 -0.42
CA VAL A 58 -4.89 2.06 0.65
C VAL A 58 -5.14 3.55 0.42
N GLU A 59 -5.49 4.26 1.49
CA GLU A 59 -5.75 5.69 1.43
C GLU A 59 -4.49 6.49 1.04
N GLY A 60 -4.64 7.53 0.23
CA GLY A 60 -3.52 8.33 -0.29
C GLY A 60 -2.95 7.84 -1.62
N GLY A 61 -3.36 6.66 -2.10
CA GLY A 61 -3.06 6.18 -3.45
C GLY A 61 -4.07 6.65 -4.52
N PRO A 62 -3.76 6.46 -5.82
CA PRO A 62 -2.51 5.94 -6.36
C PRO A 62 -1.32 6.88 -6.10
N ILE A 63 -0.11 6.32 -6.04
CA ILE A 63 1.13 7.09 -5.95
C ILE A 63 1.50 7.56 -7.35
N GLU A 64 1.57 8.88 -7.54
CA GLU A 64 1.95 9.49 -8.82
C GLU A 64 3.48 9.44 -8.99
N LEU A 65 3.96 8.75 -10.02
CA LEU A 65 5.37 8.81 -10.41
C LEU A 65 5.48 9.99 -11.37
N GLY A 66 6.03 11.12 -10.91
CA GLY A 66 6.14 12.32 -11.75
C GLY A 66 6.80 12.03 -13.11
N LYS A 67 6.54 12.87 -14.13
CA LYS A 67 6.99 12.72 -15.54
C LYS A 67 8.45 12.30 -15.80
N ALA A 68 9.35 12.43 -14.82
CA ALA A 68 10.75 12.01 -14.94
C ALA A 68 10.96 10.50 -14.68
N GLY A 69 10.00 9.80 -14.05
CA GLY A 69 10.06 8.39 -13.72
C GLY A 69 8.98 7.62 -14.45
N GLY A 70 9.08 7.50 -15.77
CA GLY A 70 8.18 6.64 -16.53
C GLY A 70 8.14 5.21 -15.94
N LEU A 71 6.97 4.58 -15.96
CA LEU A 71 6.81 3.20 -15.48
C LEU A 71 7.64 2.24 -16.35
N THR A 72 8.74 1.72 -15.82
CA THR A 72 9.36 0.50 -16.35
C THR A 72 8.82 -0.72 -15.60
N PRO A 73 8.90 -1.94 -16.16
CA PRO A 73 8.47 -3.14 -15.46
C PRO A 73 9.16 -3.39 -14.10
N LEU A 74 10.30 -2.75 -13.83
CA LEU A 74 11.04 -2.89 -12.56
C LEU A 74 10.56 -1.91 -11.48
N VAL A 75 9.89 -0.82 -11.87
CA VAL A 75 9.44 0.24 -10.96
C VAL A 75 8.49 -0.28 -9.87
N PRO A 76 7.48 -1.12 -10.15
CA PRO A 76 6.65 -1.71 -9.10
C PRO A 76 7.45 -2.53 -8.08
N TYR A 77 8.46 -3.28 -8.51
CA TYR A 77 9.31 -4.09 -7.63
C TYR A 77 10.19 -3.23 -6.72
N GLU A 78 10.83 -2.21 -7.26
CA GLU A 78 11.69 -1.30 -6.50
C GLU A 78 10.93 -0.56 -5.40
N PHE A 79 9.68 -0.17 -5.68
CA PHE A 79 8.88 0.60 -4.72
C PHE A 79 8.07 -0.27 -3.78
N HIS A 80 7.78 -1.52 -4.12
CA HIS A 80 6.99 -2.41 -3.28
C HIS A 80 7.58 -2.56 -1.87
N GLU A 81 8.88 -2.81 -1.76
CA GLU A 81 9.54 -2.96 -0.45
C GLU A 81 9.48 -1.67 0.38
N ARG A 82 9.61 -0.49 -0.25
CA ARG A 82 9.51 0.80 0.45
C ARG A 82 8.07 1.06 0.90
N ILE A 83 7.08 0.69 0.09
CA ILE A 83 5.66 0.76 0.44
C ILE A 83 5.35 -0.18 1.60
N ALA A 84 5.76 -1.45 1.52
CA ALA A 84 5.56 -2.44 2.58
C ALA A 84 6.22 -1.98 3.88
N SER A 85 7.48 -1.54 3.82
CA SER A 85 8.20 -1.00 4.97
C SER A 85 7.46 0.18 5.60
N HIS A 86 6.97 1.13 4.79
CA HIS A 86 6.19 2.28 5.27
C HIS A 86 4.89 1.85 5.97
N LEU A 87 4.15 0.91 5.40
CA LEU A 87 2.89 0.42 5.99
C LEU A 87 3.09 -0.39 7.29
N THR A 88 4.32 -0.80 7.59
CA THR A 88 4.70 -1.46 8.84
C THR A 88 5.38 -0.53 9.86
N ALA A 89 5.62 0.73 9.49
CA ALA A 89 6.23 1.70 10.39
C ALA A 89 5.19 2.18 11.41
N PRO A 90 5.53 2.30 12.71
CA PRO A 90 4.60 2.82 13.71
C PRO A 90 4.01 4.17 13.31
N GLY A 91 2.69 4.27 13.38
CA GLY A 91 1.94 5.49 13.23
C GLY A 91 2.18 6.46 14.39
N ARG A 92 1.63 7.66 14.26
CA ARG A 92 1.74 8.68 15.30
C ARG A 92 0.91 8.27 16.52
N ILE A 93 1.43 8.50 17.73
CA ILE A 93 0.66 8.29 18.95
C ILE A 93 -0.13 9.57 19.29
N VAL A 94 -1.45 9.46 19.36
CA VAL A 94 -2.39 10.53 19.74
C VAL A 94 -3.29 10.01 20.86
N ASP A 95 -3.29 10.70 22.00
CA ASP A 95 -4.07 10.33 23.20
C ASP A 95 -3.87 8.86 23.65
N GLY A 96 -2.65 8.33 23.44
CA GLY A 96 -2.29 6.96 23.79
C GLY A 96 -2.65 5.91 22.74
N ASN A 97 -3.27 6.30 21.62
CA ASN A 97 -3.59 5.41 20.52
C ASN A 97 -2.64 5.62 19.34
N GLU A 98 -2.23 4.54 18.70
CA GLU A 98 -1.50 4.61 17.43
C GLU A 98 -2.48 4.91 16.29
N GLU A 99 -2.23 5.98 15.55
CA GLU A 99 -2.98 6.29 14.33
C GLU A 99 -2.65 5.31 13.20
N PRO A 100 -3.61 4.95 12.34
CA PRO A 100 -3.36 4.09 11.20
C PRO A 100 -2.43 4.74 10.17
N VAL A 101 -1.63 3.92 9.50
CA VAL A 101 -0.73 4.36 8.43
C VAL A 101 -1.47 4.39 7.10
N SER A 102 -1.27 5.45 6.32
CA SER A 102 -1.74 5.59 4.95
C SER A 102 -0.59 5.95 4.02
N LEU A 103 -0.87 6.09 2.71
CA LEU A 103 0.07 6.62 1.73
C LEU A 103 0.02 8.15 1.63
N ARG A 104 -0.77 8.84 2.46
CA ARG A 104 -0.79 10.30 2.48
C ARG A 104 0.60 10.83 2.85
N GLY A 105 1.18 11.67 2.00
CA GLY A 105 2.52 12.20 2.19
C GLY A 105 3.65 11.20 1.90
N PHE A 106 3.34 9.97 1.51
CA PHE A 106 4.34 9.02 1.03
C PHE A 106 4.94 9.55 -0.26
N SER A 107 6.26 9.74 -0.24
CA SER A 107 7.04 10.21 -1.38
C SER A 107 8.11 9.18 -1.71
N LEU A 108 8.42 9.06 -2.99
CA LEU A 108 9.41 8.13 -3.52
C LEU A 108 10.82 8.73 -3.49
#